data_AF-A0AA88R4U2-F1
#
_entry.id   AF-A0AA88R4U2-F1
#
_cell.length_a   1.000
_cell.length_b   1.000
_cell.length_c   1.000
_cell.angle_alpha   90.00
_cell.angle_beta   90.00
_cell.angle_gamma   90.00
#
_symmetry.space_group_name_H-M   'P 1'
#
loop_
_entity.id
_entity.type
_entity.pdbx_description
1 polymer ?
#
loop_
_entity_poly.entity_id
_entity_poly.type
_entity_poly.pdbx_seq_one_letter_code
_entity_poly.pdbx_strand_id
1 'polypeptide(L)'
;LTLVLDEQAIEEEAERKIGWLLKLIFAGTAAFVGYQFFPYLGENLMQQSVSLLHVKDPLFKRMGASRLARFAIDDERRMKIVQIGGAQELVNMLGTANDDRTRKEALKALVALSHSDEAVGALHNAGAISIIRSTPDSDEDAELVKHKLDLLKRFEDLRFDAST
;
A
#
# COMPACT_ATOMS: atom_id res chain seq x y z
N LEU A 1 32.12 15.50 -54.91
CA LEU A 1 30.76 15.07 -54.50
C LEU A 1 30.81 13.79 -53.67
N THR A 2 31.52 12.75 -54.12
CA THR A 2 31.64 11.45 -53.44
C THR A 2 32.30 11.51 -52.05
N LEU A 3 33.34 12.33 -51.85
CA LEU A 3 34.00 12.50 -50.54
C LEU A 3 33.13 13.17 -49.47
N VAL A 4 32.30 14.14 -49.86
CA VAL A 4 31.42 14.88 -48.93
C VAL A 4 30.25 14.00 -48.45
N LEU A 5 29.76 13.12 -49.33
CA LEU A 5 28.73 12.13 -48.96
C LEU A 5 29.27 11.05 -48.02
N ASP A 6 30.55 10.70 -48.14
CA ASP A 6 31.22 9.71 -47.29
C ASP A 6 31.47 10.29 -45.88
N GLU A 7 31.90 11.55 -45.77
CA GLU A 7 32.03 12.26 -44.48
C GLU A 7 30.70 12.38 -43.73
N GLN A 8 29.62 12.76 -44.42
CA GLN A 8 28.29 12.87 -43.82
C GLN A 8 27.76 11.51 -43.33
N ALA A 9 28.00 10.44 -44.08
CA ALA A 9 27.59 9.10 -43.69
C ALA A 9 28.36 8.58 -42.46
N ILE A 10 29.66 8.90 -42.37
CA ILE A 10 30.50 8.56 -41.21
C ILE A 10 30.04 9.32 -39.95
N GLU A 11 29.69 10.60 -40.09
CA GLU A 11 29.20 11.43 -38.99
C GLU A 11 27.84 10.94 -38.46
N GLU A 12 26.89 10.63 -39.36
CA GLU A 12 25.57 10.09 -38.98
C GLU A 12 25.67 8.71 -38.30
N GLU A 13 26.61 7.86 -38.74
CA GLU A 13 26.87 6.58 -38.08
C GLU A 13 27.48 6.76 -36.68
N ALA A 14 28.38 7.74 -36.51
CA ALA A 14 28.98 8.07 -35.22
C ALA A 14 27.92 8.58 -34.23
N GLU A 15 27.06 9.52 -34.64
CA GLU A 15 25.95 10.02 -33.81
C GLU A 15 25.00 8.90 -33.39
N ARG A 16 24.66 7.99 -34.32
CA ARG A 16 23.82 6.83 -34.02
C ARG A 16 24.46 5.93 -32.96
N LYS A 17 25.76 5.64 -33.08
CA LYS A 17 26.51 4.82 -32.10
C LYS A 17 26.58 5.50 -30.74
N ILE A 18 26.83 6.80 -30.71
CA ILE A 18 26.85 7.60 -29.46
C ILE A 18 25.46 7.60 -28.82
N GLY A 19 24.39 7.78 -29.60
CA GLY A 19 23.02 7.70 -29.10
C GLY A 19 22.69 6.34 -28.49
N TRP A 20 23.14 5.24 -29.11
CA TRP A 20 22.99 3.90 -28.55
C TRP A 20 23.82 3.69 -27.28
N LEU A 21 25.05 4.19 -27.23
CA LEU A 21 25.89 4.15 -26.03
C LEU A 21 25.23 4.88 -24.86
N LEU A 22 24.72 6.10 -25.10
CA LEU A 22 24.02 6.89 -24.08
C LEU A 22 22.77 6.18 -23.56
N LYS A 23 21.99 5.54 -24.44
CA LYS A 23 20.83 4.74 -24.04
C LYS A 23 21.22 3.57 -23.14
N LEU A 24 22.32 2.88 -23.45
CA LEU A 24 22.81 1.77 -22.62
C LEU A 24 23.30 2.26 -21.24
N ILE A 25 24.02 3.37 -21.20
CA ILE A 25 24.45 4.00 -19.94
C ILE A 25 23.23 4.39 -19.10
N PHE A 26 22.23 5.03 -19.72
CA PHE A 26 21.00 5.44 -19.03
C PHE A 26 20.22 4.22 -18.52
N ALA A 27 20.02 3.21 -19.36
CA ALA A 27 19.31 1.99 -18.98
C ALA A 27 20.01 1.24 -17.84
N GLY A 28 21.34 1.10 -17.91
CA GLY A 28 22.13 0.48 -16.86
C GLY A 28 22.08 1.27 -15.55
N THR A 29 22.19 2.60 -15.62
CA THR A 29 22.11 3.46 -14.43
C THR A 29 20.71 3.43 -13.81
N ALA A 30 19.66 3.52 -14.62
CA ALA A 30 18.28 3.44 -14.16
C ALA A 30 17.96 2.09 -13.50
N ALA A 31 18.45 0.98 -14.08
CA ALA A 31 18.30 -0.35 -13.49
C ALA A 31 19.05 -0.46 -12.15
N PHE A 32 20.29 0.04 -12.07
CA PHE A 32 21.07 0.05 -10.84
C PHE A 32 20.42 0.89 -9.73
N VAL A 33 20.00 2.12 -10.05
CA VAL A 33 19.27 3.00 -9.13
C VAL A 33 17.96 2.36 -8.69
N GLY A 34 17.21 1.75 -9.62
CA GLY A 34 16.01 1.00 -9.31
C GLY A 34 16.30 -0.10 -8.29
N TYR A 35 17.26 -0.98 -8.56
CA TYR A 35 17.61 -2.06 -7.63
C TYR A 35 18.06 -1.55 -6.25
N GLN A 36 18.87 -0.48 -6.20
CA GLN A 36 19.42 0.05 -4.96
C GLN A 36 18.37 0.79 -4.11
N PHE A 37 17.52 1.63 -4.70
CA PHE A 37 16.64 2.55 -3.96
C PHE A 37 15.20 2.07 -3.83
N PHE A 38 14.74 1.18 -4.71
CA PHE A 38 13.35 0.70 -4.71
C PHE A 38 12.91 0.07 -3.37
N PRO A 39 13.75 -0.72 -2.65
CA PRO A 39 13.39 -1.22 -1.33
C PRO A 39 13.11 -0.10 -0.31
N TYR A 40 13.95 0.94 -0.29
CA TYR A 40 13.85 2.05 0.67
C TYR A 40 12.68 3.01 0.37
N LEU A 41 12.31 3.16 -0.90
CA LEU A 41 11.17 3.99 -1.29
C LEU A 41 9.85 3.41 -0.78
N GLY A 42 9.69 2.07 -0.83
CA GLY A 42 8.49 1.40 -0.34
C GLY A 42 8.25 1.63 1.15
N GLU A 43 9.29 1.47 1.98
CA GLU A 43 9.14 1.60 3.43
C GLU A 43 8.81 3.03 3.87
N ASN A 44 9.47 4.03 3.29
CA ASN A 44 9.19 5.43 3.58
C ASN A 44 7.75 5.81 3.18
N LEU A 45 7.27 5.28 2.05
CA LEU A 45 5.90 5.52 1.61
C LEU A 45 4.86 4.80 2.50
N MET A 46 5.18 3.63 3.05
CA MET A 46 4.33 2.97 4.05
C MET A 46 4.24 3.80 5.34
N GLN A 47 5.39 4.24 5.86
CA GLN A 47 5.47 5.14 7.03
C GLN A 47 4.64 6.42 6.83
N GLN A 48 4.81 7.09 5.69
CA GLN A 48 4.02 8.28 5.35
C GLN A 48 2.53 7.96 5.26
N SER A 49 2.16 6.78 4.74
CA SER A 49 0.76 6.36 4.66
C SER A 49 0.15 6.15 6.04
N VAL A 50 0.90 5.65 7.02
CA VAL A 50 0.48 5.60 8.43
C VAL A 50 0.32 7.01 8.99
N SER A 51 1.27 7.93 8.76
CA SER A 51 1.17 9.32 9.23
C SER A 51 -0.07 10.05 8.69
N LEU A 52 -0.53 9.72 7.48
CA LEU A 52 -1.74 10.29 6.90
C LEU A 52 -3.02 9.90 7.67
N LEU A 53 -3.02 8.79 8.42
CA LEU A 53 -4.17 8.35 9.22
C LEU A 53 -4.44 9.30 10.41
N HIS A 54 -3.42 10.01 10.89
CA HIS A 54 -3.53 10.97 12.00
C HIS A 54 -3.98 12.37 11.57
N VAL A 55 -3.95 12.67 10.27
CA VAL A 55 -4.31 13.99 9.75
C VAL A 55 -5.80 14.25 9.99
N LYS A 56 -6.16 15.48 10.35
CA LYS A 56 -7.56 15.84 10.66
C LYS A 56 -8.51 15.65 9.48
N ASP A 57 -8.06 15.99 8.28
CA ASP A 57 -8.88 15.94 7.08
C ASP A 57 -9.11 14.48 6.61
N PRO A 58 -10.37 14.03 6.53
CA PRO A 58 -10.74 12.67 6.11
C PRO A 58 -10.20 12.26 4.73
N LEU A 59 -9.97 13.20 3.80
CA LEU A 59 -9.39 12.88 2.50
C LEU A 59 -8.00 12.26 2.64
N PHE A 60 -7.16 12.84 3.50
CA PHE A 60 -5.80 12.34 3.73
C PHE A 60 -5.81 11.01 4.47
N LYS A 61 -6.69 10.84 5.47
CA LYS A 61 -6.87 9.55 6.15
C LYS A 61 -7.21 8.43 5.16
N ARG A 62 -8.19 8.69 4.29
CA ARG A 62 -8.60 7.75 3.23
C ARG A 62 -7.45 7.43 2.28
N MET A 63 -6.67 8.43 1.88
CA MET A 63 -5.49 8.23 1.03
C MET A 63 -4.44 7.34 1.71
N GLY A 64 -4.17 7.56 3.01
CA GLY A 64 -3.28 6.72 3.80
C GLY A 64 -3.74 5.26 3.84
N ALA A 65 -5.00 5.04 4.22
CA ALA A 65 -5.57 3.69 4.30
C ALA A 65 -5.56 2.98 2.95
N SER A 66 -5.95 3.67 1.87
CA SER A 66 -5.94 3.13 0.51
C SER A 66 -4.54 2.72 0.04
N ARG A 67 -3.51 3.49 0.39
CA ARG A 67 -2.11 3.14 0.10
C ARG A 67 -1.65 1.92 0.90
N LEU A 68 -1.97 1.86 2.18
CA LEU A 68 -1.64 0.70 3.02
C LEU A 68 -2.27 -0.59 2.48
N ALA A 69 -3.54 -0.53 2.06
CA ALA A 69 -4.20 -1.66 1.40
C ALA A 69 -3.44 -2.14 0.15
N ARG A 70 -2.91 -1.21 -0.65
CA ARG A 70 -2.11 -1.52 -1.86
C ARG A 70 -0.72 -2.05 -1.55
N PHE A 71 -0.15 -1.72 -0.39
CA PHE A 71 1.14 -2.25 0.04
C PHE A 71 1.03 -3.67 0.63
N ALA A 72 -0.12 -4.05 1.16
CA ALA A 72 -0.37 -5.34 1.82
C ALA A 72 -0.55 -6.52 0.82
N ILE A 73 0.39 -6.70 -0.10
CA ILE A 73 0.32 -7.71 -1.18
C ILE A 73 0.88 -9.09 -0.79
N ASP A 74 1.70 -9.16 0.25
CA ASP A 74 2.28 -10.39 0.79
C ASP A 74 2.51 -10.26 2.31
N ASP A 75 2.87 -11.36 2.96
CA ASP A 75 3.01 -11.46 4.42
C ASP A 75 4.14 -10.58 4.97
N GLU A 76 5.25 -10.47 4.25
CA GLU A 76 6.36 -9.61 4.64
C GLU A 76 5.91 -8.14 4.72
N ARG A 77 5.23 -7.66 3.68
CA ARG A 77 4.72 -6.28 3.63
C ARG A 77 3.58 -6.04 4.60
N ARG A 78 2.69 -7.01 4.82
CA ARG A 78 1.64 -6.94 5.86
C ARG A 78 2.28 -6.78 7.24
N MET A 79 3.29 -7.58 7.55
CA MET A 79 4.00 -7.50 8.83
C MET A 79 4.81 -6.22 8.96
N LYS A 80 5.37 -5.68 7.87
CA LYS A 80 6.00 -4.36 7.91
C LYS A 80 5.00 -3.27 8.31
N ILE A 81 3.79 -3.28 7.74
CA ILE A 81 2.71 -2.33 8.11
C ILE A 81 2.36 -2.48 9.59
N VAL A 82 2.26 -3.71 10.10
CA VAL A 82 2.03 -3.99 11.52
C VAL A 82 3.16 -3.42 12.39
N GLN A 83 4.42 -3.68 12.04
CA GLN A 83 5.60 -3.24 12.79
C GLN A 83 5.71 -1.71 12.90
N ILE A 84 5.30 -0.98 11.86
CA ILE A 84 5.28 0.49 11.88
C ILE A 84 4.00 1.07 12.53
N GLY A 85 3.19 0.25 13.19
CA GLY A 85 1.98 0.67 13.92
C GLY A 85 0.72 0.81 13.06
N GLY A 86 0.77 0.50 11.77
CA GLY A 86 -0.35 0.69 10.85
C GLY A 86 -1.61 -0.08 11.24
N ALA A 87 -1.48 -1.25 11.85
CA ALA A 87 -2.60 -2.03 12.37
C ALA A 87 -3.42 -1.25 13.41
N GLN A 88 -2.76 -0.73 14.44
CA GLN A 88 -3.41 0.06 15.49
C GLN A 88 -4.05 1.32 14.92
N GLU A 89 -3.35 2.01 14.01
CA GLU A 89 -3.85 3.27 13.46
C GLU A 89 -5.03 3.10 12.51
N LEU A 90 -5.09 1.99 11.77
CA LEU A 90 -6.27 1.66 10.97
C LEU A 90 -7.48 1.35 11.84
N VAL A 91 -7.29 0.65 12.97
CA VAL A 91 -8.36 0.39 13.95
C VAL A 91 -8.84 1.71 14.59
N ASN A 92 -7.92 2.58 14.99
CA ASN A 92 -8.24 3.91 15.53
C ASN A 92 -8.99 4.77 14.51
N MET A 93 -8.55 4.77 13.25
CA MET A 93 -9.21 5.47 12.15
C MET A 93 -10.64 4.96 11.96
N LEU A 94 -10.86 3.64 11.98
CA LEU A 94 -12.19 3.05 11.87
C LEU A 94 -13.10 3.47 13.03
N GLY A 95 -12.59 3.40 14.27
CA GLY A 95 -13.34 3.75 15.47
C GLY A 95 -13.69 5.24 15.58
N THR A 96 -12.97 6.11 14.88
CA THR A 96 -13.20 7.57 14.88
C THR A 96 -13.86 8.08 13.59
N ALA A 97 -14.20 7.21 12.65
CA ALA A 97 -14.75 7.59 11.35
C ALA A 97 -16.24 7.97 11.43
N ASN A 98 -16.55 9.19 11.01
CA ASN A 98 -17.93 9.72 11.03
C ASN A 98 -18.68 9.53 9.70
N ASP A 99 -18.00 9.06 8.65
CA ASP A 99 -18.57 8.87 7.31
C ASP A 99 -18.21 7.49 6.71
N ASP A 100 -19.11 6.98 5.86
CA ASP A 100 -18.97 5.66 5.23
C ASP A 100 -17.75 5.54 4.34
N ARG A 101 -17.35 6.61 3.63
CA ARG A 101 -16.18 6.56 2.75
C ARG A 101 -14.91 6.33 3.56
N THR A 102 -14.79 6.97 4.71
CA THR A 102 -13.66 6.79 5.63
C THR A 102 -13.68 5.39 6.26
N ARG A 103 -14.85 4.91 6.72
CA ARG A 103 -15.01 3.54 7.24
C ARG A 103 -14.63 2.48 6.20
N LYS A 104 -15.08 2.65 4.96
CA LYS A 104 -14.81 1.74 3.85
C LYS A 104 -13.32 1.60 3.57
N GLU A 105 -12.58 2.72 3.45
CA GLU A 105 -11.14 2.65 3.17
C GLU A 105 -10.36 2.05 4.35
N ALA A 106 -10.76 2.32 5.59
CA ALA A 106 -10.18 1.64 6.76
C ALA A 106 -10.44 0.13 6.73
N LEU A 107 -11.69 -0.28 6.52
CA LEU A 107 -12.08 -1.70 6.43
C LEU A 107 -11.38 -2.43 5.28
N LYS A 108 -11.24 -1.79 4.11
CA LYS A 108 -10.46 -2.35 2.98
C LYS A 108 -9.01 -2.62 3.37
N ALA A 109 -8.37 -1.68 4.07
CA ALA A 109 -7.00 -1.85 4.52
C ALA A 109 -6.88 -2.96 5.58
N LEU A 110 -7.84 -3.04 6.50
CA LEU A 110 -7.90 -4.11 7.52
C LEU A 110 -8.10 -5.50 6.87
N VAL A 111 -9.03 -5.63 5.92
CA VAL A 111 -9.20 -6.86 5.11
C VAL A 111 -7.89 -7.20 4.42
N ALA A 112 -7.25 -6.20 3.79
CA ALA A 112 -5.98 -6.38 3.11
C ALA A 112 -4.85 -6.80 4.07
N LEU A 113 -4.89 -6.51 5.36
CA LEU A 113 -3.94 -7.07 6.34
C LEU A 113 -4.32 -8.51 6.75
N SER A 114 -5.62 -8.81 6.84
CA SER A 114 -6.16 -10.04 7.41
C SER A 114 -5.84 -11.36 6.67
N HIS A 115 -5.32 -11.32 5.44
CA HIS A 115 -4.84 -12.55 4.76
C HIS A 115 -3.53 -13.12 5.33
N SER A 116 -2.90 -12.50 6.33
CA SER A 116 -1.82 -13.10 7.14
C SER A 116 -2.34 -13.40 8.54
N ASP A 117 -2.13 -14.62 9.05
CA ASP A 117 -2.57 -15.03 10.39
C ASP A 117 -1.89 -14.18 11.48
N GLU A 118 -0.59 -13.90 11.35
CA GLU A 118 0.17 -13.06 12.28
C GLU A 118 -0.37 -11.62 12.30
N ALA A 119 -0.71 -11.07 11.13
CA ALA A 119 -1.30 -9.75 11.04
C ALA A 119 -2.71 -9.71 11.68
N VAL A 120 -3.50 -10.78 11.54
CA VAL A 120 -4.78 -10.90 12.27
C VAL A 120 -4.57 -10.90 13.78
N GLY A 121 -3.54 -11.61 14.28
CA GLY A 121 -3.16 -11.55 15.69
C GLY A 121 -2.85 -10.12 16.16
N ALA A 122 -2.15 -9.33 15.35
CA ALA A 122 -1.90 -7.92 15.65
C ALA A 122 -3.18 -7.06 15.64
N LEU A 123 -4.09 -7.30 14.68
CA LEU A 123 -5.39 -6.62 14.64
C LEU A 123 -6.26 -6.96 15.85
N HIS A 124 -6.25 -8.23 16.27
CA HIS A 124 -6.94 -8.68 17.48
C HIS A 124 -6.41 -7.93 18.72
N ASN A 125 -5.09 -7.88 18.88
CA ASN A 125 -4.44 -7.18 19.99
C ASN A 125 -4.70 -5.66 19.96
N ALA A 126 -4.92 -5.08 18.78
CA ALA A 126 -5.33 -3.69 18.61
C ALA A 126 -6.81 -3.42 18.95
N GLY A 127 -7.58 -4.45 19.35
CA GLY A 127 -8.99 -4.33 19.69
C GLY A 127 -9.93 -4.29 18.49
N ALA A 128 -9.49 -4.76 17.31
CA ALA A 128 -10.24 -4.64 16.07
C ALA A 128 -11.65 -5.26 16.14
N ILE A 129 -11.83 -6.40 16.82
CA ILE A 129 -13.14 -7.09 16.89
C ILE A 129 -14.22 -6.16 17.47
N SER A 130 -13.94 -5.49 18.59
CA SER A 130 -14.90 -4.59 19.23
C SER A 130 -15.27 -3.43 18.31
N ILE A 131 -14.27 -2.82 17.68
CA ILE A 131 -14.45 -1.66 16.80
C ILE A 131 -15.24 -2.05 15.54
N ILE A 132 -14.93 -3.19 14.93
CA ILE A 132 -15.62 -3.70 13.74
C ILE A 132 -17.08 -3.99 14.07
N ARG A 133 -17.37 -4.63 15.22
CA ARG A 133 -18.75 -4.89 15.66
C ARG A 133 -19.54 -3.60 15.91
N SER A 134 -18.93 -2.59 16.51
CA SER A 134 -19.58 -1.30 16.75
C SER A 134 -19.68 -0.39 15.52
N THR A 135 -18.98 -0.73 14.44
CA THR A 135 -19.03 0.06 13.20
C THR A 135 -20.44 -0.04 12.60
N PRO A 136 -21.13 1.09 12.35
CA PRO A 136 -22.45 1.08 11.74
C PRO A 136 -22.42 0.45 10.35
N ASP A 137 -23.47 -0.30 10.02
CA ASP A 137 -23.69 -0.74 8.65
C ASP A 137 -24.12 0.44 7.76
N SER A 138 -23.85 0.34 6.47
CA SER A 138 -24.27 1.33 5.48
C SER A 138 -25.40 0.77 4.63
N ASP A 139 -26.50 1.50 4.52
CA ASP A 139 -27.62 1.13 3.62
C ASP A 139 -27.26 1.37 2.14
N GLU A 140 -26.28 2.24 1.87
CA GLU A 140 -25.86 2.63 0.52
C GLU A 140 -24.63 1.85 0.03
N ASP A 141 -23.77 1.39 0.94
CA ASP A 141 -22.48 0.78 0.61
C ASP A 141 -22.39 -0.71 1.00
N ALA A 142 -22.87 -1.57 0.11
CA ALA A 142 -22.82 -3.03 0.30
C ALA A 142 -21.39 -3.58 0.45
N GLU A 143 -20.37 -2.91 -0.11
CA GLU A 143 -18.98 -3.35 0.06
C GLU A 143 -18.48 -3.14 1.49
N LEU A 144 -18.93 -2.07 2.17
CA LEU A 144 -18.61 -1.83 3.57
C LEU A 144 -19.12 -2.98 4.45
N VAL A 145 -20.37 -3.36 4.29
CA VAL A 145 -20.99 -4.48 5.02
C VAL A 145 -20.24 -5.77 4.73
N LYS A 146 -19.90 -6.03 3.46
CA LYS A 146 -19.11 -7.20 3.08
C LYS A 146 -17.75 -7.23 3.78
N HIS A 147 -16.98 -6.14 3.76
CA HIS A 147 -15.66 -6.10 4.40
C HIS A 147 -15.74 -6.34 5.92
N LYS A 148 -16.78 -5.82 6.57
CA LYS A 148 -17.04 -6.06 8.00
C LYS A 148 -17.28 -7.55 8.28
N LEU A 149 -18.13 -8.19 7.49
CA LEU A 149 -18.43 -9.63 7.63
C LEU A 149 -17.21 -10.50 7.34
N ASP A 150 -16.46 -10.19 6.27
CA ASP A 150 -15.24 -10.92 5.90
C ASP A 150 -14.21 -10.88 7.04
N LEU A 151 -14.02 -9.72 7.69
CA LEU A 151 -13.12 -9.57 8.83
C LEU A 151 -13.59 -10.34 10.06
N LEU A 152 -14.87 -10.24 10.43
CA LEU A 152 -15.40 -10.95 11.60
C LEU A 152 -15.26 -12.45 11.43
N LYS A 153 -15.66 -12.98 10.26
CA LYS A 153 -15.46 -14.39 9.91
C LYS A 153 -13.99 -14.79 10.00
N ARG A 154 -13.07 -13.94 9.53
CA ARG A 154 -11.64 -14.22 9.60
C ARG A 154 -11.11 -14.34 11.05
N PHE A 155 -11.64 -13.54 11.99
CA PHE A 155 -11.32 -13.70 13.40
C PHE A 155 -11.91 -14.98 14.00
N GLU A 156 -13.12 -15.36 13.60
CA GLU A 156 -13.78 -16.61 14.01
C GLU A 156 -13.02 -17.85 13.52
N ASP A 157 -12.59 -17.84 12.25
CA ASP A 157 -11.81 -18.93 11.64
C ASP A 157 -10.50 -19.20 12.41
N LEU A 158 -9.92 -18.16 13.01
CA LEU A 158 -8.72 -18.24 13.86
C LEU A 158 -9.02 -18.36 15.37
N ARG A 159 -10.30 -18.51 15.74
CA ARG A 159 -10.80 -18.69 17.12
C ARG A 159 -10.50 -17.53 18.08
N PHE A 160 -10.36 -16.32 17.56
CA PHE A 160 -10.16 -15.14 18.40
C PHE A 160 -11.45 -14.66 19.08
N ASP A 161 -12.60 -14.98 18.49
CA ASP A 161 -13.95 -14.69 18.97
C ASP A 161 -14.32 -15.37 20.30
N ALA A 162 -13.68 -16.50 20.62
CA ALA A 162 -13.91 -17.26 21.85
C ALA A 162 -13.21 -16.69 23.10
N SER A 163 -12.42 -15.61 22.96
CA SER A 163 -11.51 -15.11 24.00
C SER A 163 -12.02 -13.88 24.77
N THR A 164 -13.27 -13.44 24.56
CA THR A 164 -13.83 -12.23 25.22
C THR A 164 -15.10 -12.54 26.00
#